data_AF-A0A1R1PSW7-F1
#
_entry.id   AF-A0A1R1PSW7-F1
#
_cell.length_a   1.000
_cell.length_b   1.000
_cell.length_c   1.000
_cell.angle_alpha   90.00
_cell.angle_beta   90.00
_cell.angle_gamma   90.00
#
_symmetry.space_group_name_H-M   'P 1'
#
loop_
_entity.id
_entity.type
_entity.pdbx_description
1 polymer ?
#
loop_
_entity_poly.entity_id
_entity_poly.type
_entity_poly.pdbx_seq_one_letter_code
_entity_poly.pdbx_strand_id
1 'polypeptide(L)'
;MKTIIIGTAALGLTFANSMGDLSLRQHNRYPIGPNRLCSCRNRSPRMKVEVFKEKNLQSPGETLNIRPNRCVSLPSALSLRFDDGQPGRGWAALCHSNDCSGKCTAISRKAWLYPYDVEADNVGGPANSMIWFLA
;
A
#
# COMPACT_ATOMS: atom_id res chain seq x y z
N MET A 1 55.94 -9.00 3.19
CA MET A 1 54.74 -8.17 2.95
C MET A 1 53.62 -9.12 2.53
N LYS A 2 52.52 -9.20 3.27
CA LYS A 2 51.39 -10.10 2.98
C LYS A 2 50.22 -9.25 2.51
N THR A 3 49.85 -9.37 1.24
CA THR A 3 48.63 -8.78 0.66
C THR A 3 47.48 -9.76 0.81
N ILE A 4 46.41 -9.33 1.49
CA ILE A 4 45.15 -10.07 1.57
C ILE A 4 44.15 -9.30 0.69
N ILE A 5 43.68 -9.95 -0.38
CA ILE A 5 42.64 -9.43 -1.26
C ILE A 5 41.31 -10.04 -0.77
N ILE A 6 40.42 -9.21 -0.22
CA ILE A 6 39.07 -9.60 0.18
C ILE A 6 38.15 -9.22 -0.98
N GLY A 7 37.76 -10.22 -1.78
CA GLY A 7 36.78 -10.05 -2.86
C GLY A 7 35.37 -9.96 -2.29
N THR A 8 34.68 -8.84 -2.55
CA THR A 8 33.27 -8.67 -2.21
C THR A 8 32.41 -9.28 -3.31
N ALA A 9 31.59 -10.28 -2.94
CA ALA A 9 30.56 -10.83 -3.80
C ALA A 9 29.32 -9.92 -3.77
N ALA A 10 29.01 -9.27 -4.90
CA ALA A 10 27.76 -8.54 -5.08
C ALA A 10 26.70 -9.49 -5.66
N LEU A 11 25.73 -9.90 -4.85
CA LEU A 11 24.52 -10.60 -5.31
C LEU A 11 23.52 -9.55 -5.80
N GLY A 12 23.49 -9.32 -7.11
CA GLY A 12 22.43 -8.54 -7.76
C GLY A 12 21.19 -9.41 -7.98
N LEU A 13 20.09 -9.09 -7.31
CA LEU A 13 18.78 -9.67 -7.62
C LEU A 13 18.01 -8.69 -8.52
N THR A 14 18.01 -8.97 -9.83
CA THR A 14 17.08 -8.35 -10.79
C THR A 14 15.79 -9.16 -10.84
N PHE A 15 14.70 -8.64 -10.28
CA PHE A 15 13.36 -9.15 -10.55
C PHE A 15 12.84 -8.50 -11.84
N ALA A 16 12.99 -9.22 -12.95
CA ALA A 16 12.30 -8.90 -14.20
C ALA A 16 10.89 -9.51 -14.15
N ASN A 17 9.86 -8.69 -13.94
CA ASN A 17 8.49 -9.10 -14.19
C ASN A 17 8.25 -9.09 -15.71
N SER A 18 8.56 -10.21 -16.36
CA SER A 18 8.11 -10.50 -17.72
C SER A 18 6.73 -11.15 -17.63
N MET A 19 5.68 -10.38 -17.88
CA MET A 19 4.38 -10.95 -18.21
C MET A 19 4.38 -11.22 -19.72
N GLY A 20 4.83 -12.43 -20.06
CA GLY A 20 4.71 -12.99 -21.40
C GLY A 20 3.24 -13.20 -21.76
N ASP A 21 2.85 -12.56 -22.84
CA ASP A 21 1.57 -12.63 -23.54
C ASP A 21 1.30 -14.07 -24.01
N LEU A 22 0.37 -14.76 -23.34
CA LEU A 22 -0.07 -16.09 -23.77
C LEU A 22 -1.19 -15.95 -24.79
N SER A 23 -0.80 -15.77 -26.05
CA SER A 23 -1.69 -15.87 -27.21
C SER A 23 -2.11 -17.33 -27.45
N LEU A 24 -3.23 -17.75 -26.85
CA LEU A 24 -3.88 -19.01 -27.22
C LEU A 24 -4.73 -18.80 -28.48
N ARG A 25 -4.24 -19.35 -29.59
CA ARG A 25 -4.92 -19.48 -30.88
C ARG A 25 -6.29 -20.14 -30.73
N GLN A 26 -7.33 -19.31 -30.82
CA GLN A 26 -8.54 -19.42 -31.62
C GLN A 26 -8.78 -20.73 -32.39
N HIS A 27 -9.77 -21.52 -31.96
CA HIS A 27 -10.71 -22.26 -32.83
C HIS A 27 -11.89 -22.80 -31.99
N ASN A 28 -13.06 -22.15 -32.02
CA ASN A 28 -14.31 -22.77 -32.48
C ASN A 28 -15.44 -21.73 -32.54
N ARG A 29 -16.24 -21.78 -33.61
CA ARG A 29 -17.34 -20.84 -33.89
C ARG A 29 -18.62 -21.29 -33.17
N TYR A 30 -19.30 -20.37 -32.50
CA TYR A 30 -20.76 -20.34 -32.37
C TYR A 30 -21.21 -18.90 -32.05
N PRO A 31 -22.20 -18.30 -32.77
CA PRO A 31 -22.61 -16.92 -32.54
C PRO A 31 -23.66 -16.87 -31.41
N ILE A 32 -23.21 -16.69 -30.17
CA ILE A 32 -24.11 -16.54 -29.01
C ILE A 32 -24.21 -15.06 -28.64
N GLY A 33 -25.23 -14.41 -29.20
CA GLY A 33 -25.88 -13.17 -28.72
C GLY A 33 -25.01 -11.91 -28.56
N PRO A 34 -25.59 -10.69 -28.61
CA PRO A 34 -24.90 -9.51 -28.11
C PRO A 34 -24.84 -9.64 -26.59
N ASN A 35 -23.85 -10.40 -26.09
CA ASN A 35 -23.42 -10.25 -24.71
C ASN A 35 -23.01 -8.79 -24.58
N ARG A 36 -23.89 -7.99 -23.98
CA ARG A 36 -23.52 -6.74 -23.33
C ARG A 36 -22.52 -7.14 -22.25
N LEU A 37 -21.27 -7.27 -22.66
CA LEU A 37 -20.12 -7.12 -21.79
C LEU A 37 -20.30 -5.72 -21.22
N CYS A 38 -20.99 -5.65 -20.08
CA CYS A 38 -20.78 -4.56 -19.16
C CYS A 38 -19.27 -4.55 -18.97
N SER A 39 -18.58 -3.64 -19.65
CA SER A 39 -17.25 -3.23 -19.30
C SER A 39 -17.40 -2.50 -17.97
N CYS A 40 -17.68 -3.25 -16.92
CA CYS A 40 -17.37 -2.90 -15.56
C CYS A 40 -15.85 -2.85 -15.56
N ARG A 41 -15.31 -1.71 -16.02
CA ARG A 41 -13.92 -1.34 -15.88
C ARG A 41 -13.66 -1.55 -14.39
N ASN A 42 -13.06 -2.69 -14.02
CA ASN A 42 -12.80 -3.07 -12.64
C ASN A 42 -11.86 -2.00 -12.08
N ARG A 43 -12.44 -0.89 -11.58
CA ARG A 43 -11.68 0.20 -10.99
C ARG A 43 -11.06 -0.41 -9.76
N SER A 44 -9.74 -0.55 -9.79
CA SER A 44 -9.00 -1.02 -8.63
C SER A 44 -9.45 -0.17 -7.44
N PRO A 45 -9.86 -0.80 -6.33
CA PRO A 45 -10.31 -0.08 -5.16
C PRO A 45 -9.23 0.91 -4.71
N ARG A 46 -9.68 2.06 -4.20
CA ARG A 46 -8.83 3.13 -3.68
C ARG A 46 -9.34 3.50 -2.29
N MET A 47 -8.41 3.84 -1.41
CA MET A 47 -8.70 4.37 -0.09
C MET A 47 -8.18 5.80 -0.02
N LYS A 48 -9.04 6.73 0.42
CA LYS A 48 -8.64 8.10 0.75
C LYS A 48 -7.96 8.08 2.12
N VAL A 49 -6.79 8.73 2.21
CA VAL A 49 -6.04 8.88 3.45
C VAL A 49 -5.72 10.35 3.65
N GLU A 50 -6.22 10.92 4.72
CA GLU A 50 -5.88 12.28 5.16
C GLU A 50 -4.82 12.17 6.24
N VAL A 51 -3.68 12.81 6.01
CA VAL A 51 -2.52 12.79 6.90
C VAL A 51 -2.49 14.07 7.71
N PHE A 52 -2.17 13.95 9.00
CA PHE A 52 -2.10 15.06 9.93
C PHE A 52 -0.74 15.05 10.63
N LYS A 53 -0.14 16.24 10.74
CA LYS A 53 1.20 16.42 11.31
C LYS A 53 1.19 16.41 12.83
N GLU A 54 0.01 16.51 13.44
CA GLU A 54 -0.20 16.44 14.88
C GLU A 54 -1.25 15.38 15.23
N LYS A 55 -1.34 15.05 16.52
CA LYS A 55 -2.35 14.14 17.06
C LYS A 55 -3.75 14.77 17.02
N ASN A 56 -4.79 13.94 17.14
CA ASN A 56 -6.19 14.34 17.15
C ASN A 56 -6.63 15.09 15.87
N LEU A 57 -6.07 14.71 14.71
CA LEU A 57 -6.35 15.34 13.41
C LEU A 57 -6.04 16.85 13.34
N GLN A 58 -5.05 17.31 14.09
CA GLN A 58 -4.59 18.69 14.03
C GLN A 58 -3.50 18.86 12.96
N SER A 59 -3.34 20.10 12.48
CA SER A 59 -2.33 20.44 11.47
C SER A 59 -2.43 19.58 10.21
N PRO A 60 -3.49 19.78 9.39
CA PRO A 60 -3.72 18.98 8.19
C PRO A 60 -2.52 19.04 7.24
N GLY A 61 -2.13 17.87 6.75
CA GLY A 61 -1.09 17.68 5.76
C GLY A 61 -1.67 17.31 4.41
N GLU A 62 -1.16 16.24 3.83
CA GLU A 62 -1.55 15.78 2.49
C GLU A 62 -2.74 14.80 2.54
N THR A 63 -3.54 14.80 1.48
CA THR A 63 -4.55 13.77 1.23
C THR A 63 -4.12 12.88 0.07
N LEU A 64 -4.04 11.59 0.32
CA LEU A 64 -3.58 10.58 -0.62
C LEU A 64 -4.73 9.65 -1.04
N ASN A 65 -4.66 9.15 -2.27
CA ASN A 65 -5.55 8.08 -2.75
C ASN A 65 -4.71 6.83 -3.03
N ILE A 66 -4.74 5.88 -2.10
CA ILE A 66 -3.84 4.73 -2.14
C ILE A 66 -4.52 3.51 -2.73
N ARG A 67 -3.75 2.70 -3.46
CA ARG A 67 -4.18 1.40 -3.99
C ARG A 67 -3.75 0.29 -3.01
N PRO A 68 -4.48 -0.82 -2.97
CA PRO A 68 -4.11 -1.96 -2.12
C PRO A 68 -2.76 -2.55 -2.55
N ASN A 69 -2.08 -3.16 -1.60
CA ASN A 69 -0.82 -3.90 -1.75
C ASN A 69 0.32 -3.08 -2.37
N ARG A 70 0.30 -1.75 -2.16
CA ARG A 70 1.40 -0.86 -2.54
C ARG A 70 1.84 -0.07 -1.32
N CYS A 71 3.15 -0.06 -1.11
CA CYS A 71 3.75 0.86 -0.16
C CYS A 71 3.68 2.29 -0.72
N VAL A 72 3.33 3.24 0.13
CA VAL A 72 3.36 4.67 -0.17
C VAL A 72 4.06 5.41 0.95
N SER A 73 4.84 6.43 0.61
CA SER A 73 5.44 7.32 1.60
C SER A 73 4.40 8.33 2.10
N LEU A 74 4.52 8.71 3.37
CA LEU A 74 3.70 9.69 4.05
C LEU A 74 4.57 10.90 4.45
N PRO A 75 4.00 12.11 4.53
CA PRO A 75 4.71 13.31 4.96
C PRO A 75 4.89 13.35 6.49
N SER A 76 5.30 12.24 7.11
CA SER A 76 5.44 12.04 8.55
C SER A 76 4.14 12.27 9.34
N ALA A 77 3.36 11.21 9.48
CA ALA A 77 2.03 11.24 10.07
C ALA A 77 2.06 11.01 11.59
N LEU A 78 1.44 11.90 12.36
CA LEU A 78 1.13 11.69 13.78
C LEU A 78 -0.32 11.28 14.03
N SER A 79 -1.23 11.62 13.11
CA SER A 79 -2.56 11.04 13.06
C SER A 79 -3.07 10.94 11.62
N LEU A 80 -4.03 10.05 11.40
CA LEU A 80 -4.55 9.72 10.07
C LEU A 80 -6.07 9.55 10.12
N ARG A 81 -6.74 9.90 9.02
CA ARG A 81 -8.15 9.57 8.80
C ARG A 81 -8.32 8.87 7.45
N PHE A 82 -8.99 7.73 7.47
CA PHE A 82 -9.26 6.94 6.27
C PHE A 82 -10.71 7.11 5.84
N ASP A 83 -10.95 7.31 4.55
CA ASP A 83 -12.29 7.43 3.94
C ASP A 83 -13.25 8.28 4.79
N ASP A 84 -12.81 9.48 5.17
CA ASP A 84 -13.58 10.44 5.98
C ASP A 84 -14.01 9.91 7.37
N GLY A 85 -13.28 8.94 7.92
CA GLY A 85 -13.55 8.32 9.21
C GLY A 85 -14.48 7.12 9.14
N GLN A 86 -14.80 6.63 7.94
CA GLN A 86 -15.70 5.49 7.76
C GLN A 86 -14.95 4.15 7.92
N PRO A 87 -15.57 3.14 8.54
CA PRO A 87 -15.08 1.77 8.51
C PRO A 87 -14.96 1.26 7.06
N GLY A 88 -13.98 0.38 6.85
CA GLY A 88 -13.70 -0.18 5.54
C GLY A 88 -13.24 -1.64 5.61
N ARG A 89 -12.84 -2.18 4.47
CA ARG A 89 -12.31 -3.54 4.37
C ARG A 89 -10.80 -3.57 4.52
N GLY A 90 -10.29 -4.69 5.03
CA GLY A 90 -8.87 -4.96 5.09
C GLY A 90 -8.15 -4.34 6.28
N TRP A 91 -6.84 -4.22 6.13
CA TRP A 91 -5.91 -3.78 7.17
C TRP A 91 -4.96 -2.74 6.59
N ALA A 92 -4.67 -1.68 7.35
CA ALA A 92 -3.59 -0.77 7.01
C ALA A 92 -2.39 -1.07 7.93
N ALA A 93 -1.19 -1.12 7.37
CA ALA A 93 0.04 -1.13 8.16
C ALA A 93 0.71 0.23 8.02
N LEU A 94 1.11 0.80 9.16
CA LEU A 94 1.80 2.09 9.27
C LEU A 94 3.20 1.82 9.79
N CYS A 95 4.22 2.34 9.11
CA CYS A 95 5.61 2.05 9.40
C CYS A 95 6.41 3.34 9.63
N HIS A 96 7.45 3.25 10.45
CA HIS A 96 8.37 4.38 10.66
C HIS A 96 9.34 4.58 9.50
N SER A 97 9.76 3.51 8.80
CA SER A 97 10.58 3.66 7.60
C SER A 97 9.77 4.21 6.42
N ASN A 98 10.45 4.68 5.37
CA ASN A 98 9.82 5.28 4.18
C ASN A 98 9.34 4.26 3.13
N ASP A 99 9.69 3.00 3.30
CA ASP A 99 9.54 1.90 2.33
C ASP A 99 8.67 0.73 2.85
N CYS A 100 7.86 1.00 3.87
CA CYS A 100 7.02 0.02 4.57
C CYS A 100 7.81 -1.15 5.18
N SER A 101 9.08 -0.93 5.49
CA SER A 101 9.92 -1.85 6.24
C SER A 101 10.07 -1.44 7.71
N GLY A 102 10.79 -2.25 8.48
CA GLY A 102 11.13 -1.93 9.86
C GLY A 102 9.95 -2.09 10.81
N LYS A 103 9.85 -1.16 11.77
CA LYS A 103 8.82 -1.22 12.82
C LYS A 103 7.51 -0.64 12.29
N CYS A 104 6.47 -1.46 12.35
CA CYS A 104 5.14 -1.14 11.85
C CYS A 104 4.05 -1.57 12.84
N THR A 105 2.93 -0.87 12.83
CA THR A 105 1.69 -1.30 13.48
C THR A 105 0.61 -1.54 12.43
N ALA A 106 -0.23 -2.55 12.66
CA ALA A 106 -1.33 -2.91 11.78
C ALA A 106 -2.67 -2.60 12.44
N ILE A 107 -3.58 -2.02 11.66
CA ILE A 107 -4.87 -1.50 12.12
C ILE A 107 -5.97 -2.02 11.21
N SER A 108 -6.99 -2.61 11.81
CA SER A 108 -8.15 -3.10 11.06
C SER A 108 -9.00 -1.94 10.57
N ARG A 109 -9.36 -1.93 9.29
CA ARG A 109 -10.32 -0.96 8.76
C ARG A 109 -11.75 -1.22 9.24
N LYS A 110 -12.07 -2.45 9.69
CA LYS A 110 -13.42 -2.80 10.19
C LYS A 110 -13.74 -2.13 11.52
N ALA A 111 -12.73 -1.98 12.39
CA ALA A 111 -12.87 -1.37 13.70
C ALA A 111 -12.62 0.15 13.69
N TRP A 112 -12.42 0.74 12.50
CA TRP A 112 -12.07 2.15 12.35
C TRP A 112 -13.29 3.05 12.51
N LEU A 113 -13.65 3.34 13.75
CA LEU A 113 -14.79 4.22 14.09
C LEU A 113 -14.39 5.69 14.24
N TYR A 114 -13.09 5.98 14.41
CA TYR A 114 -12.57 7.31 14.70
C TYR A 114 -11.18 7.50 14.10
N PRO A 115 -10.73 8.75 13.94
CA PRO A 115 -9.35 9.03 13.61
C PRO A 115 -8.36 8.38 14.55
N TYR A 116 -7.23 7.95 13.98
CA TYR A 116 -6.22 7.18 14.68
C TYR A 116 -4.98 8.02 14.88
N ASP A 117 -4.61 8.20 16.14
CA ASP A 117 -3.30 8.69 16.50
C ASP A 117 -2.28 7.58 16.32
N VAL A 118 -1.19 7.89 15.64
CA VAL A 118 -0.07 6.98 15.51
C VAL A 118 0.59 6.85 16.88
N GLU A 119 0.46 5.67 17.48
CA GLU A 119 1.15 5.32 18.72
C GLU A 119 2.65 5.23 18.43
N ALA A 120 3.36 6.33 18.70
CA ALA A 120 4.79 6.45 18.43
C ALA A 120 5.62 5.33 19.08
N ASP A 121 5.21 4.81 20.24
CA ASP A 121 5.89 3.70 20.90
C ASP A 121 5.79 2.38 20.12
N ASN A 122 4.68 2.18 19.41
CA ASN A 122 4.40 0.98 18.61
C ASN A 122 5.00 1.05 17.21
N VAL A 123 5.20 2.25 16.67
CA VAL A 123 5.78 2.45 15.32
C VAL A 123 7.25 2.87 15.38
N GLY A 124 7.73 3.47 16.47
CA GLY A 124 9.07 4.03 16.62
C GLY A 124 9.16 5.54 16.34
N GLY A 125 8.03 6.24 16.30
CA GLY A 125 7.92 7.66 15.93
C GLY A 125 6.68 7.93 15.07
N PRO A 126 6.65 9.06 14.34
CA PRO A 126 5.64 9.28 13.29
C PRO A 126 5.71 8.18 12.22
N ALA A 127 4.57 7.89 11.60
CA ALA A 127 4.51 6.97 10.47
C ALA A 127 4.94 7.68 9.19
N ASN A 128 5.96 7.15 8.52
CA ASN A 128 6.50 7.73 7.29
C ASN A 128 6.15 6.90 6.04
N SER A 129 5.55 5.73 6.19
CA SER A 129 4.97 4.99 5.08
C SER A 129 3.78 4.14 5.51
N MET A 130 2.98 3.73 4.53
CA MET A 130 1.87 2.83 4.76
C MET A 130 1.60 1.89 3.59
N ILE A 131 0.95 0.78 3.90
CA ILE A 131 0.39 -0.16 2.94
C ILE A 131 -1.00 -0.59 3.40
N TRP A 132 -1.92 -0.75 2.45
CA TRP A 132 -3.26 -1.25 2.72
C TRP A 132 -3.46 -2.61 2.06
N PHE A 133 -3.86 -3.60 2.82
CA PHE A 133 -4.17 -4.95 2.37
C PHE A 133 -5.69 -5.13 2.33
N LEU A 134 -6.23 -5.50 1.18
CA LEU A 134 -7.63 -5.92 1.09
C LEU A 134 -7.76 -7.35 1.59
N ALA A 135 -8.74 -7.55 2.48
CA ALA A 135 -9.16 -8.85 2.98
C ALA A 135 -10.61 -9.11 2.57
#